data_AF-A0AAV5X7D0-F1
#
_entry.id   AF-A0AAV5X7D0-F1
#
_cell.length_a   1.000
_cell.length_b   1.000
_cell.length_c   1.000
_cell.angle_alpha   90.00
_cell.angle_beta   90.00
_cell.angle_gamma   90.00
#
_symmetry.space_group_name_H-M   'P 1'
#
loop_
_entity.id
_entity.type
_entity.pdbx_description
1 polymer ?
#
loop_
_entity_poly.entity_id
_entity_poly.type
_entity_poly.pdbx_seq_one_letter_code
_entity_poly.pdbx_strand_id
1 'polypeptide(L)'
;MPFAYFERLTRRQQAIYLQSDAITAVPLPDAGRLRPLVSELRQALESGNRRLTESAAQLLGTTLARALGVPPVRVKILAARPHATWGELHGLYETPRRRGDPPLITLWMRTARQKRVVAFRTFLRTLLHEMGHHLDYTRLRLGDSFHTQGFYQRESHLFHQLYTDGGTSMTSLEEQLARLERTADDFAAAIAGVPDAVLAKRPDGKNWSAKEVVCHVRDTEESFMARFQAIMAMDEPKFLPVEPDRWALERQYLRNDATEALQAFRARRDECLKFLLGLQPEQWERGGIHATRGRMTLKDFVALMAWHDDNHLDQLKRALDGKP
;
A
#
# COMPACT_ATOMS: atom_id res chain seq x y z
N MET A 1 4.03 -8.82 16.00
CA MET A 1 4.73 -10.07 16.35
C MET A 1 5.97 -10.14 15.46
N PRO A 2 7.18 -10.40 16.01
CA PRO A 2 8.39 -10.48 15.20
C PRO A 2 8.30 -11.56 14.12
N PHE A 3 9.00 -11.37 13.00
CA PHE A 3 9.09 -12.38 11.94
C PHE A 3 9.82 -13.65 12.45
N ALA A 4 9.51 -14.80 11.83
CA ALA A 4 10.04 -16.10 12.25
C ALA A 4 11.58 -16.20 12.29
N TYR A 5 12.31 -15.35 11.57
CA TYR A 5 13.77 -15.33 11.61
C TYR A 5 14.35 -14.59 12.82
N PHE A 6 13.54 -13.84 13.58
CA PHE A 6 13.97 -13.06 14.74
C PHE A 6 14.65 -13.91 15.82
N GLU A 7 14.13 -15.12 16.07
CA GLU A 7 14.69 -16.05 17.06
C GLU A 7 16.07 -16.59 16.66
N ARG A 8 16.42 -16.51 15.38
CA ARG A 8 17.73 -16.94 14.85
C ARG A 8 18.78 -15.83 14.90
N LEU A 9 18.39 -14.60 15.26
CA LEU A 9 19.29 -13.47 15.35
C LEU A 9 20.09 -13.49 16.66
N THR A 10 21.32 -12.99 16.64
CA THR A 10 22.08 -12.73 17.87
C THR A 10 21.38 -11.66 18.72
N ARG A 11 21.65 -11.60 20.04
CA ARG A 11 21.06 -10.57 20.92
C ARG A 11 21.28 -9.14 20.41
N ARG A 12 22.48 -8.86 19.85
CA ARG A 12 22.79 -7.55 19.24
C ARG A 12 21.90 -7.27 18.03
N GLN A 13 21.71 -8.25 17.16
CA GLN A 13 20.84 -8.12 15.98
C GLN A 13 19.36 -8.01 16.38
N GLN A 14 18.91 -8.74 17.40
CA GLN A 14 17.56 -8.60 17.95
C GLN A 14 17.30 -7.18 18.47
N ALA A 15 18.28 -6.57 19.16
CA ALA A 15 18.17 -5.18 19.61
C ALA A 15 18.02 -4.21 18.42
N ILE A 16 18.83 -4.37 17.37
CA ILE A 16 18.72 -3.55 16.14
C ILE A 16 17.38 -3.79 15.44
N TYR A 17 16.91 -5.04 15.36
CA TYR A 17 15.61 -5.40 14.81
C TYR A 17 14.49 -4.65 15.55
N LEU A 18 14.47 -4.72 16.88
CA LEU A 18 13.43 -4.07 17.69
C LEU A 18 13.48 -2.54 17.57
N GLN A 19 14.67 -1.95 17.47
CA GLN A 19 14.82 -0.52 17.18
C GLN A 19 14.23 -0.15 15.81
N SER A 20 14.50 -0.94 14.77
CA SER A 20 13.88 -0.75 13.46
C SER A 20 12.37 -0.93 13.50
N ASP A 21 11.87 -1.94 14.20
CA ASP A 21 10.45 -2.26 14.28
C ASP A 21 9.62 -1.18 14.99
N ALA A 22 10.21 -0.50 15.98
CA ALA A 22 9.57 0.59 16.72
C ALA A 22 9.32 1.86 15.88
N ILE A 23 10.00 2.03 14.74
CA ILE A 23 9.90 3.22 13.90
C ILE A 23 9.00 2.90 12.71
N THR A 24 7.77 3.38 12.73
CA THR A 24 6.73 2.95 11.77
C THR A 24 6.46 3.94 10.65
N ALA A 25 6.97 5.18 10.78
CA ALA A 25 6.69 6.27 9.86
C ALA A 25 7.95 7.10 9.54
N VAL A 26 8.00 7.62 8.32
CA VAL A 26 9.00 8.60 7.87
C VAL A 26 8.26 9.77 7.23
N PRO A 27 8.05 10.88 7.96
CA PRO A 27 7.47 12.09 7.39
C PRO A 27 8.34 12.61 6.25
N LEU A 28 7.71 12.91 5.12
CA LEU A 28 8.34 13.52 3.96
C LEU A 28 7.84 14.97 3.85
N PRO A 29 8.67 15.95 4.24
CA PRO A 29 8.32 17.36 4.11
C PRO A 29 7.97 17.70 2.66
N ASP A 30 6.90 18.47 2.46
CA ASP A 30 6.41 18.92 1.15
C ASP A 30 6.27 17.80 0.10
N ALA A 31 5.78 16.61 0.50
CA ALA A 31 5.60 15.46 -0.41
C ALA A 31 4.91 15.82 -1.75
N GLY A 32 4.00 16.81 -1.74
CA GLY A 32 3.35 17.34 -2.93
C GLY A 32 4.32 17.83 -4.02
N ARG A 33 5.50 18.37 -3.67
CA ARG A 33 6.53 18.82 -4.62
C ARG A 33 7.24 17.67 -5.33
N LEU A 34 7.20 16.46 -4.78
CA LEU A 34 7.82 15.27 -5.37
C LEU A 34 6.86 14.49 -6.26
N ARG A 35 5.54 14.70 -6.15
CA ARG A 35 4.53 14.02 -6.98
C ARG A 35 4.74 14.22 -8.49
N PRO A 36 5.11 15.41 -9.01
CA PRO A 36 5.43 15.56 -10.43
C PRO A 36 6.58 14.65 -10.89
N LEU A 37 7.63 14.49 -10.06
CA LEU A 37 8.76 13.61 -10.36
C LEU A 37 8.35 12.13 -10.36
N VAL A 38 7.39 11.75 -9.51
CA VAL A 38 6.79 10.41 -9.51
C VAL A 38 6.02 10.17 -10.83
N SER A 39 5.27 11.16 -11.31
CA SER A 39 4.59 11.09 -12.62
C SER A 39 5.57 11.02 -13.80
N GLU A 40 6.65 11.79 -13.77
CA GLU A 40 7.71 11.71 -14.79
C GLU A 40 8.38 10.33 -14.80
N LEU A 41 8.67 9.76 -13.62
CA LEU A 41 9.21 8.41 -13.51
C LEU A 41 8.25 7.37 -14.07
N ARG A 42 6.94 7.54 -13.85
CA ARG A 42 5.91 6.67 -14.44
C ARG A 42 5.98 6.68 -15.95
N GLN A 43 5.90 7.86 -16.56
CA GLN A 43 5.93 8.00 -18.02
C GLN A 43 7.22 7.43 -18.61
N ALA A 44 8.36 7.69 -17.95
CA ALA A 44 9.65 7.15 -18.36
C ALA A 44 9.70 5.62 -18.30
N LEU A 45 9.18 5.01 -17.24
CA LEU A 45 9.11 3.56 -17.09
C LEU A 45 8.19 2.94 -18.15
N GLU A 46 6.97 3.47 -18.30
CA GLU A 46 5.95 2.97 -19.22
C GLU A 46 6.40 3.06 -20.69
N SER A 47 7.24 4.04 -21.03
CA SER A 47 7.89 4.11 -22.37
C SER A 47 8.82 2.93 -22.67
N GLY A 48 9.24 2.18 -21.66
CA GLY A 48 10.21 1.10 -21.79
C GLY A 48 11.66 1.55 -22.05
N ASN A 49 11.93 2.87 -22.02
CA ASN A 49 13.25 3.45 -22.23
C ASN A 49 14.08 3.45 -20.93
N ARG A 50 15.12 2.61 -20.91
CA ARG A 50 16.00 2.43 -19.74
C ARG A 50 16.72 3.71 -19.32
N ARG A 51 17.22 4.51 -20.27
CA ARG A 51 17.98 5.73 -19.95
C ARG A 51 17.07 6.79 -19.36
N LEU A 52 15.87 6.98 -19.93
CA LEU A 52 14.88 7.90 -19.38
C LEU A 52 14.43 7.47 -17.98
N THR A 53 14.18 6.17 -17.79
CA THR A 53 13.80 5.62 -16.48
C THR A 53 14.91 5.84 -15.45
N GLU A 54 16.18 5.64 -15.82
CA GLU A 54 17.33 5.88 -14.93
C GLU A 54 17.47 7.34 -14.54
N SER A 55 17.38 8.26 -15.51
CA SER A 55 17.43 9.70 -15.23
C SER A 55 16.29 10.16 -14.31
N ALA A 56 15.06 9.73 -14.58
CA ALA A 56 13.90 10.07 -13.75
C ALA A 56 14.03 9.47 -12.33
N ALA A 57 14.49 8.23 -12.21
CA ALA A 57 14.66 7.56 -10.93
C ALA A 57 15.80 8.21 -10.11
N GLN A 58 16.90 8.61 -10.76
CA GLN A 58 17.99 9.36 -10.14
C GLN A 58 17.51 10.73 -9.64
N LEU A 59 16.73 11.46 -10.42
CA LEU A 59 16.18 12.76 -10.03
C LEU A 59 15.24 12.64 -8.82
N LEU A 60 14.31 11.68 -8.87
CA LEU A 60 13.42 11.38 -7.75
C LEU A 60 14.24 11.00 -6.51
N GLY A 61 15.17 10.05 -6.62
CA GLY A 61 16.00 9.59 -5.51
C GLY A 61 16.85 10.70 -4.87
N THR A 62 17.43 11.58 -5.68
CA THR A 62 18.21 12.74 -5.21
C THR A 62 17.33 13.73 -4.44
N THR A 63 16.14 14.01 -4.96
CA THR A 63 15.19 14.94 -4.34
C THR A 63 14.61 14.35 -3.05
N LEU A 64 14.32 13.04 -3.05
CA LEU A 64 13.89 12.30 -1.88
C LEU A 64 14.95 12.36 -0.77
N ALA A 65 16.20 12.06 -1.11
CA ALA A 65 17.31 12.10 -0.16
C ALA A 65 17.47 13.49 0.48
N ARG A 66 17.37 14.55 -0.32
CA ARG A 66 17.40 15.94 0.17
C ARG A 66 16.23 16.24 1.11
N ALA A 67 15.00 15.90 0.72
CA ALA A 67 13.80 16.12 1.53
C ALA A 67 13.85 15.35 2.86
N LEU A 68 14.47 14.17 2.85
CA LEU A 68 14.69 13.31 4.01
C LEU A 68 15.95 13.67 4.81
N GLY A 69 16.72 14.68 4.40
CA GLY A 69 17.94 15.11 5.08
C GLY A 69 19.03 14.03 5.15
N VAL A 70 19.11 13.17 4.13
CA VAL A 70 20.10 12.09 4.03
C VAL A 70 21.07 12.32 2.86
N PRO A 71 22.27 11.69 2.90
CA PRO A 71 23.22 11.79 1.80
C PRO A 71 22.62 11.38 0.44
N PRO A 72 23.14 11.91 -0.68
CA PRO A 72 22.64 11.53 -2.00
C PRO A 72 22.93 10.05 -2.30
N VAL A 73 21.99 9.42 -3.01
CA VAL A 73 22.13 8.05 -3.53
C VAL A 73 22.35 8.10 -5.04
N ARG A 74 23.11 7.13 -5.57
CA ARG A 74 23.16 6.87 -7.00
C ARG A 74 22.13 5.80 -7.35
N VAL A 75 21.41 5.98 -8.44
CA VAL A 75 20.40 5.03 -8.94
C VAL A 75 20.85 4.47 -10.28
N LYS A 76 20.75 3.16 -10.45
CA LYS A 76 21.08 2.43 -11.67
C LYS A 76 19.95 1.52 -12.08
N ILE A 77 19.54 1.59 -13.35
CA ILE A 77 18.46 0.78 -13.91
C ILE A 77 19.01 -0.24 -14.89
N LEU A 78 18.76 -1.50 -14.59
CA LEU A 78 19.09 -2.65 -15.43
C LEU A 78 17.86 -3.14 -16.20
N ALA A 79 18.12 -3.73 -17.37
CA ALA A 79 17.05 -4.15 -18.29
C ALA A 79 16.21 -5.28 -17.70
N ALA A 80 16.80 -6.44 -17.41
CA ALA A 80 16.07 -7.58 -16.88
C ALA A 80 16.81 -8.22 -15.71
N ARG A 81 16.04 -8.67 -14.72
CA ARG A 81 16.53 -9.36 -13.54
C ARG A 81 17.31 -10.64 -13.94
N PRO A 82 18.49 -10.91 -13.36
CA PRO A 82 19.14 -12.21 -13.51
C PRO A 82 18.26 -13.29 -12.88
N HIS A 83 18.17 -14.46 -13.51
CA HIS A 83 17.42 -15.59 -12.96
C HIS A 83 18.30 -16.27 -11.91
N ALA A 84 17.96 -16.13 -10.63
CA ALA A 84 18.62 -16.85 -9.54
C ALA A 84 17.60 -17.71 -8.79
N THR A 85 18.03 -18.86 -8.30
CA THR A 85 17.22 -19.83 -7.54
C THR A 85 17.06 -19.44 -6.06
N TRP A 86 17.71 -18.38 -5.60
CA TRP A 86 17.70 -17.90 -4.22
C TRP A 86 17.06 -16.52 -4.11
N GLY A 87 15.76 -16.49 -3.83
CA GLY A 87 15.03 -15.30 -3.41
C GLY A 87 14.72 -14.27 -4.51
N GLU A 88 13.62 -13.53 -4.34
CA GLU A 88 13.24 -12.47 -5.26
C GLU A 88 13.98 -11.18 -4.91
N LEU A 89 15.12 -10.94 -5.55
CA LEU A 89 15.82 -9.65 -5.50
C LEU A 89 14.99 -8.58 -6.23
N HIS A 90 14.29 -7.73 -5.49
CA HIS A 90 13.45 -6.68 -6.06
C HIS A 90 14.27 -5.44 -6.44
N GLY A 91 15.13 -4.97 -5.55
CA GLY A 91 16.19 -3.99 -5.77
C GLY A 91 17.47 -4.44 -5.06
N LEU A 92 18.51 -3.61 -5.13
CA LEU A 92 19.74 -3.82 -4.38
C LEU A 92 20.30 -2.48 -3.90
N TYR A 93 20.41 -2.32 -2.59
CA TYR A 93 21.15 -1.26 -1.94
C TYR A 93 22.58 -1.71 -1.60
N GLU A 94 23.57 -1.03 -2.17
CA GLU A 94 24.99 -1.27 -1.91
C GLU A 94 25.61 -0.07 -1.16
N THR A 95 26.22 -0.34 -0.01
CA THR A 95 27.03 0.64 0.69
C THR A 95 28.31 0.97 -0.09
N PRO A 96 28.85 2.19 0.02
CA PRO A 96 30.04 2.60 -0.72
C PRO A 96 31.24 1.69 -0.46
N ARG A 97 31.95 1.29 -1.53
CA ARG A 97 33.20 0.52 -1.41
C ARG A 97 34.41 1.40 -1.07
N ARG A 98 34.34 2.69 -1.38
CA ARG A 98 35.36 3.69 -1.09
C ARG A 98 34.76 4.85 -0.30
N ARG A 99 35.56 5.42 0.60
CA ARG A 99 35.17 6.58 1.39
C ARG A 99 34.93 7.77 0.46
N GLY A 100 33.70 8.30 0.44
CA GLY A 100 33.30 9.43 -0.39
C GLY A 100 32.41 9.08 -1.59
N ASP A 101 32.32 7.81 -1.99
CA ASP A 101 31.36 7.39 -3.02
C ASP A 101 29.93 7.40 -2.44
N PRO A 102 28.91 7.81 -3.21
CA PRO A 102 27.53 7.65 -2.79
C PRO A 102 27.11 6.18 -2.84
N PRO A 103 26.23 5.71 -1.92
CA PRO A 103 25.65 4.38 -2.01
C PRO A 103 24.87 4.20 -3.32
N LEU A 104 24.78 2.96 -3.78
CA LEU A 104 24.14 2.60 -5.05
C LEU A 104 22.83 1.85 -4.82
N ILE A 105 21.76 2.32 -5.42
CA ILE A 105 20.48 1.62 -5.57
C ILE A 105 20.42 1.07 -7.01
N THR A 106 20.31 -0.25 -7.14
CA THR A 106 20.10 -0.92 -8.44
C THR A 106 18.68 -1.47 -8.53
N LEU A 107 17.98 -1.16 -9.61
CA LEU A 107 16.62 -1.64 -9.89
C LEU A 107 16.55 -2.29 -11.27
N TRP A 108 15.52 -3.12 -11.48
CA TRP A 108 15.23 -3.73 -12.78
C TRP A 108 13.90 -3.24 -13.32
N MET A 109 13.90 -2.77 -14.56
CA MET A 109 12.68 -2.23 -15.17
C MET A 109 11.83 -3.28 -15.90
N ARG A 110 12.33 -4.51 -16.09
CA ARG A 110 11.58 -5.61 -16.74
C ARG A 110 11.53 -6.87 -15.90
N THR A 111 10.41 -7.58 -16.00
CA THR A 111 10.18 -8.87 -15.34
C THR A 111 11.19 -9.92 -15.77
N ALA A 112 11.58 -10.81 -14.84
CA ALA A 112 12.62 -11.81 -15.09
C ALA A 112 12.28 -12.76 -16.24
N ARG A 113 11.02 -13.24 -16.26
CA ARG A 113 10.55 -14.33 -17.15
C ARG A 113 10.01 -13.83 -18.49
N GLN A 114 9.16 -12.79 -18.47
CA GLN A 114 8.47 -12.31 -19.68
C GLN A 114 9.14 -11.09 -20.32
N LYS A 115 10.16 -10.49 -19.68
CA LYS A 115 10.88 -9.29 -20.14
C LYS A 115 9.97 -8.07 -20.44
N ARG A 116 8.77 -8.08 -19.87
CA ARG A 116 7.81 -6.96 -19.90
C ARG A 116 8.21 -5.89 -18.90
N VAL A 117 7.92 -4.63 -19.20
CA VAL A 117 8.08 -3.53 -18.23
C VAL A 117 7.31 -3.87 -16.95
N VAL A 118 7.92 -3.67 -15.79
CA VAL A 118 7.26 -3.92 -14.50
C VAL A 118 6.18 -2.87 -14.26
N ALA A 119 5.13 -3.23 -13.51
CA ALA A 119 4.10 -2.26 -13.12
C ALA A 119 4.73 -1.10 -12.33
N PHE A 120 4.28 0.13 -12.61
CA PHE A 120 4.86 1.33 -12.00
C PHE A 120 4.83 1.30 -10.47
N ARG A 121 3.69 0.89 -9.89
CA ARG A 121 3.54 0.73 -8.45
C ARG A 121 4.60 -0.21 -7.87
N THR A 122 4.85 -1.35 -8.50
CA THR A 122 5.91 -2.29 -8.08
C THR A 122 7.30 -1.66 -8.17
N PHE A 123 7.57 -0.94 -9.25
CA PHE A 123 8.85 -0.26 -9.45
C PHE A 123 9.10 0.81 -8.38
N LEU A 124 8.11 1.66 -8.12
CA LEU A 124 8.21 2.73 -7.13
C LEU A 124 8.39 2.17 -5.72
N ARG A 125 7.61 1.17 -5.32
CA ARG A 125 7.77 0.49 -4.02
C ARG A 125 9.16 -0.09 -3.86
N THR A 126 9.73 -0.64 -4.92
CA THR A 126 11.10 -1.16 -4.90
C THR A 126 12.11 -0.03 -4.68
N LEU A 127 11.99 1.09 -5.39
CA LEU A 127 12.87 2.25 -5.16
C LEU A 127 12.78 2.75 -3.71
N LEU A 128 11.57 2.85 -3.17
CA LEU A 128 11.33 3.32 -1.80
C LEU A 128 11.80 2.30 -0.74
N HIS A 129 11.75 1.01 -1.05
CA HIS A 129 12.31 -0.06 -0.23
C HIS A 129 13.83 0.12 -0.09
N GLU A 130 14.55 0.31 -1.20
CA GLU A 130 16.00 0.54 -1.16
C GLU A 130 16.36 1.88 -0.50
N MET A 131 15.49 2.89 -0.63
CA MET A 131 15.62 4.13 0.15
C MET A 131 15.41 3.89 1.65
N GLY A 132 14.53 2.96 2.03
CA GLY A 132 14.36 2.51 3.42
C GLY A 132 15.67 1.98 4.00
N HIS A 133 16.38 1.13 3.26
CA HIS A 133 17.72 0.68 3.66
C HIS A 133 18.70 1.84 3.79
N HIS A 134 18.67 2.81 2.87
CA HIS A 134 19.50 4.01 2.97
C HIS A 134 19.21 4.82 4.25
N LEU A 135 17.93 5.02 4.59
CA LEU A 135 17.49 5.73 5.78
C LEU A 135 17.93 5.03 7.06
N ASP A 136 17.83 3.70 7.11
CA ASP A 136 18.22 2.89 8.25
C ASP A 136 19.68 3.15 8.62
N TYR A 137 20.58 3.12 7.64
CA TYR A 137 22.01 3.33 7.89
C TYR A 137 22.37 4.81 8.15
N THR A 138 21.74 5.75 7.44
CA THR A 138 22.19 7.15 7.46
C THR A 138 21.47 8.01 8.49
N ARG A 139 20.14 7.95 8.51
CA ARG A 139 19.30 8.78 9.38
C ARG A 139 19.04 8.10 10.71
N LEU A 140 18.66 6.83 10.68
CA LEU A 140 18.33 6.07 11.89
C LEU A 140 19.58 5.48 12.56
N ARG A 141 20.70 5.44 11.83
CA ARG A 141 22.02 4.94 12.30
C ARG A 141 21.94 3.54 12.88
N LEU A 142 21.11 2.69 12.28
CA LEU A 142 20.99 1.29 12.64
C LEU A 142 22.24 0.54 12.17
N GLY A 143 22.74 -0.37 13.02
CA GLY A 143 23.94 -1.16 12.71
C GLY A 143 23.72 -2.22 11.62
N ASP A 144 22.46 -2.48 11.29
CA ASP A 144 22.00 -3.36 10.20
C ASP A 144 20.58 -2.95 9.79
N SER A 145 20.11 -3.37 8.61
CA SER A 145 18.78 -3.04 8.11
C SER A 145 17.94 -4.30 7.90
N PHE A 146 17.21 -4.67 8.94
CA PHE A 146 16.30 -5.83 8.92
C PHE A 146 14.94 -5.46 8.31
N HIS A 147 14.38 -6.36 7.52
CA HIS A 147 12.99 -6.30 7.06
C HIS A 147 12.04 -6.60 8.22
N THR A 148 11.81 -5.60 9.07
CA THR A 148 10.87 -5.63 10.20
C THR A 148 9.49 -5.14 9.79
N GLN A 149 8.49 -5.29 10.67
CA GLN A 149 7.16 -4.74 10.41
C GLN A 149 7.26 -3.21 10.29
N GLY A 150 7.99 -2.56 11.21
CA GLY A 150 8.29 -1.13 11.14
C GLY A 150 8.97 -0.71 9.83
N PHE A 151 9.92 -1.48 9.30
CA PHE A 151 10.56 -1.21 8.01
C PHE A 151 9.54 -1.14 6.86
N TYR A 152 8.67 -2.14 6.73
CA TYR A 152 7.63 -2.16 5.70
C TYR A 152 6.62 -1.03 5.87
N GLN A 153 6.33 -0.64 7.11
CA GLN A 153 5.45 0.49 7.41
C GLN A 153 6.08 1.82 6.99
N ARG A 154 7.38 2.02 7.21
CA ARG A 154 8.10 3.21 6.73
C ARG A 154 8.08 3.31 5.20
N GLU A 155 8.35 2.21 4.50
CA GLU A 155 8.23 2.15 3.04
C GLU A 155 6.83 2.54 2.57
N SER A 156 5.80 1.97 3.20
CA SER A 156 4.42 2.24 2.82
C SER A 156 4.01 3.67 3.17
N HIS A 157 4.49 4.22 4.28
CA HIS A 157 4.27 5.61 4.67
C HIS A 157 4.90 6.58 3.64
N LEU A 158 6.11 6.31 3.15
CA LEU A 158 6.72 7.09 2.06
C LEU A 158 5.91 6.96 0.77
N PHE A 159 5.53 5.74 0.41
CA PHE A 159 4.76 5.46 -0.80
C PHE A 159 3.44 6.24 -0.82
N HIS A 160 2.67 6.22 0.27
CA HIS A 160 1.37 6.90 0.32
C HIS A 160 1.48 8.43 0.31
N GLN A 161 2.59 9.01 0.77
CA GLN A 161 2.84 10.45 0.66
C GLN A 161 3.15 10.88 -0.79
N LEU A 162 3.86 10.01 -1.52
CA LEU A 162 4.39 10.28 -2.87
C LEU A 162 3.46 9.86 -4.01
N TYR A 163 2.68 8.81 -3.78
CA TYR A 163 1.96 8.12 -4.82
C TYR A 163 0.52 7.85 -4.42
N THR A 164 -0.34 8.59 -5.09
CA THR A 164 -1.76 8.32 -5.20
C THR A 164 -1.92 7.52 -6.49
N ASP A 165 -2.38 6.26 -6.42
CA ASP A 165 -2.68 5.47 -7.62
C ASP A 165 -3.53 6.33 -8.54
N GLY A 166 -3.18 6.42 -9.84
CA GLY A 166 -3.80 7.28 -10.85
C GLY A 166 -5.29 7.05 -11.13
N GLY A 167 -6.07 6.54 -10.17
CA GLY A 167 -7.35 7.18 -9.91
C GLY A 167 -7.07 8.64 -9.59
N THR A 168 -7.91 9.54 -10.08
CA THR A 168 -7.94 10.94 -9.65
C THR A 168 -7.53 10.98 -8.19
N SER A 169 -6.37 11.58 -7.88
CA SER A 169 -6.06 11.85 -6.49
C SER A 169 -7.27 12.59 -6.01
N MET A 170 -8.05 11.96 -5.15
CA MET A 170 -9.12 12.63 -4.49
C MET A 170 -8.42 13.38 -3.38
N THR A 171 -7.86 14.50 -3.83
CA THR A 171 -7.01 15.42 -3.11
C THR A 171 -7.79 16.04 -1.97
N SER A 172 -9.11 16.18 -2.13
CA SER A 172 -10.00 16.65 -1.10
C SER A 172 -10.80 15.52 -0.48
N LEU A 173 -11.18 15.75 0.77
CA LEU A 173 -12.14 14.92 1.50
C LEU A 173 -13.48 14.83 0.77
N GLU A 174 -13.89 15.89 0.07
CA GLU A 174 -15.12 15.92 -0.73
C GLU A 174 -15.07 14.93 -1.89
N GLU A 175 -13.94 14.89 -2.62
CA GLU A 175 -13.74 13.89 -3.67
C GLU A 175 -13.80 12.48 -3.07
N GLN A 176 -13.13 12.26 -1.92
CA GLN A 176 -13.14 11.00 -1.14
C GLN A 176 -14.55 10.51 -0.83
N LEU A 177 -15.40 11.37 -0.28
CA LEU A 177 -16.78 11.05 0.03
C LEU A 177 -17.60 10.78 -1.24
N ALA A 178 -17.43 11.57 -2.30
CA ALA A 178 -18.12 11.38 -3.58
C ALA A 178 -17.76 10.04 -4.26
N ARG A 179 -16.54 9.53 -4.08
CA ARG A 179 -16.20 8.17 -4.56
C ARG A 179 -16.86 7.09 -3.77
N LEU A 180 -16.84 7.22 -2.44
CA LEU A 180 -17.45 6.25 -1.53
C LEU A 180 -18.95 6.12 -1.84
N GLU A 181 -19.62 7.22 -2.18
CA GLU A 181 -21.01 7.23 -2.64
C GLU A 181 -21.21 6.37 -3.91
N ARG A 182 -20.30 6.47 -4.88
CA ARG A 182 -20.38 5.71 -6.14
C ARG A 182 -19.98 4.24 -6.04
N THR A 183 -19.26 3.82 -4.97
CA THR A 183 -18.67 2.46 -4.91
C THR A 183 -19.73 1.36 -5.10
N ALA A 184 -20.87 1.45 -4.40
CA ALA A 184 -21.89 0.41 -4.46
C ALA A 184 -22.53 0.29 -5.86
N ASP A 185 -22.61 1.38 -6.62
CA ASP A 185 -23.09 1.38 -8.01
C ASP A 185 -22.09 0.73 -8.95
N ASP A 186 -20.80 1.01 -8.78
CA ASP A 186 -19.75 0.42 -9.62
C ASP A 186 -19.65 -1.10 -9.41
N PHE A 187 -19.76 -1.56 -8.16
CA PHE A 187 -19.82 -2.99 -7.84
C PHE A 187 -21.08 -3.63 -8.43
N ALA A 188 -22.24 -2.98 -8.32
CA ALA A 188 -23.48 -3.46 -8.91
C ALA A 188 -23.35 -3.62 -10.43
N ALA A 189 -22.81 -2.60 -11.11
CA ALA A 189 -22.57 -2.63 -12.54
C ALA A 189 -21.61 -3.76 -12.94
N ALA A 190 -20.57 -4.03 -12.15
CA ALA A 190 -19.58 -5.05 -12.44
C ALA A 190 -20.13 -6.49 -12.33
N ILE A 191 -21.10 -6.75 -11.46
CA ILE A 191 -21.67 -8.09 -11.27
C ILE A 191 -23.04 -8.28 -11.95
N ALA A 192 -23.60 -7.23 -12.55
CA ALA A 192 -24.91 -7.26 -13.19
C ALA A 192 -24.98 -8.33 -14.29
N GLY A 193 -25.96 -9.24 -14.17
CA GLY A 193 -26.17 -10.31 -15.15
C GLY A 193 -25.11 -11.41 -15.15
N VAL A 194 -24.15 -11.39 -14.24
CA VAL A 194 -23.11 -12.43 -14.13
C VAL A 194 -23.69 -13.63 -13.35
N PRO A 195 -23.64 -14.86 -13.91
CA PRO A 195 -24.12 -16.04 -13.20
C PRO A 195 -23.33 -16.32 -11.91
N ASP A 196 -24.00 -16.83 -10.88
CA ASP A 196 -23.38 -17.10 -9.57
C ASP A 196 -22.16 -18.03 -9.66
N ALA A 197 -22.22 -19.03 -10.54
CA ALA A 197 -21.11 -19.96 -10.78
C ALA A 197 -19.83 -19.25 -11.28
N VAL A 198 -19.98 -18.14 -12.01
CA VAL A 198 -18.86 -17.30 -12.45
C VAL A 198 -18.39 -16.41 -11.30
N LEU A 199 -19.32 -15.81 -10.55
CA LEU A 199 -19.00 -14.98 -9.38
C LEU A 199 -18.23 -15.75 -8.30
N ALA A 200 -18.55 -17.03 -8.10
CA ALA A 200 -17.91 -17.90 -7.12
C ALA A 200 -16.58 -18.52 -7.61
N LYS A 201 -16.23 -18.37 -8.89
CA LYS A 201 -15.02 -18.97 -9.44
C LYS A 201 -13.80 -18.16 -9.04
N ARG A 202 -12.89 -18.77 -8.27
CA ARG A 202 -11.57 -18.19 -8.02
C ARG A 202 -10.68 -18.29 -9.26
N PRO A 203 -9.87 -17.27 -9.58
CA PRO A 203 -8.93 -17.33 -10.71
C PRO A 203 -7.78 -18.31 -10.46
N ASP A 204 -7.39 -18.51 -9.20
CA ASP A 204 -6.45 -19.54 -8.75
C ASP A 204 -6.69 -19.95 -7.29
N GLY A 205 -5.81 -20.79 -6.71
CA GLY A 205 -5.94 -21.26 -5.33
C GLY A 205 -5.65 -20.22 -4.23
N LYS A 206 -5.15 -19.03 -4.58
CA LYS A 206 -4.70 -17.99 -3.63
C LYS A 206 -5.54 -16.72 -3.70
N ASN A 207 -6.08 -16.38 -4.87
CA ASN A 207 -6.83 -15.17 -5.10
C ASN A 207 -8.33 -15.40 -4.94
N TRP A 208 -9.01 -14.41 -4.38
CA TRP A 208 -10.46 -14.47 -4.16
C TRP A 208 -11.26 -14.40 -5.45
N SER A 209 -12.44 -15.02 -5.41
CA SER A 209 -13.48 -14.88 -6.41
C SER A 209 -14.19 -13.52 -6.29
N ALA A 210 -14.91 -13.10 -7.32
CA ALA A 210 -15.71 -11.86 -7.29
C ALA A 210 -16.70 -11.85 -6.12
N LYS A 211 -17.36 -12.97 -5.84
CA LYS A 211 -18.29 -13.14 -4.70
C LYS A 211 -17.63 -12.89 -3.35
N GLU A 212 -16.44 -13.42 -3.15
CA GLU A 212 -15.68 -13.23 -1.91
C GLU A 212 -15.25 -11.78 -1.74
N VAL A 213 -14.88 -11.10 -2.83
CA VAL A 213 -14.56 -9.67 -2.80
C VAL A 213 -15.78 -8.84 -2.40
N VAL A 214 -16.98 -9.13 -2.92
CA VAL A 214 -18.23 -8.45 -2.53
C VAL A 214 -18.53 -8.64 -1.03
N CYS A 215 -18.41 -9.87 -0.53
CA CYS A 215 -18.61 -10.16 0.89
C CYS A 215 -17.57 -9.44 1.78
N HIS A 216 -16.33 -9.35 1.30
CA HIS A 216 -15.26 -8.68 2.02
C HIS A 216 -15.49 -7.17 2.14
N VAL A 217 -15.91 -6.48 1.07
CA VAL A 217 -16.19 -5.04 1.15
C VAL A 217 -17.38 -4.75 2.07
N ARG A 218 -18.43 -5.59 2.03
CA ARG A 218 -19.56 -5.55 2.97
C ARG A 218 -19.10 -5.61 4.43
N ASP A 219 -18.23 -6.56 4.76
CA ASP A 219 -17.77 -6.79 6.12
C ASP A 219 -16.72 -5.77 6.57
N THR A 220 -15.92 -5.26 5.63
CA THR A 220 -14.96 -4.21 5.89
C THR A 220 -15.64 -2.87 6.15
N GLU A 221 -16.77 -2.58 5.49
CA GLU A 221 -17.62 -1.41 5.76
C GLU A 221 -18.02 -1.33 7.24
N GLU A 222 -18.50 -2.46 7.79
CA GLU A 222 -18.87 -2.57 9.20
C GLU A 222 -17.67 -2.32 10.13
N SER A 223 -16.50 -2.85 9.76
CA SER A 223 -15.26 -2.61 10.51
C SER A 223 -14.82 -1.14 10.47
N PHE A 224 -14.98 -0.43 9.35
CA PHE A 224 -14.69 1.01 9.27
C PHE A 224 -15.65 1.82 10.12
N MET A 225 -16.96 1.55 10.03
CA MET A 225 -17.97 2.25 10.84
C MET A 225 -17.71 2.10 12.35
N ALA A 226 -17.38 0.88 12.80
CA ALA A 226 -17.02 0.64 14.20
C ALA A 226 -15.80 1.46 14.65
N ARG A 227 -14.80 1.64 13.77
CA ARG A 227 -13.62 2.49 14.06
C ARG A 227 -14.01 3.97 14.15
N PHE A 228 -14.84 4.45 13.23
CA PHE A 228 -15.31 5.83 13.24
C PHE A 228 -16.07 6.15 14.54
N GLN A 229 -16.99 5.28 14.94
CA GLN A 229 -17.72 5.40 16.19
C GLN A 229 -16.78 5.37 17.40
N ALA A 230 -15.79 4.47 17.41
CA ALA A 230 -14.80 4.39 18.49
C ALA A 230 -13.95 5.66 18.59
N ILE A 231 -13.49 6.23 17.47
CA ILE A 231 -12.73 7.50 17.44
C ILE A 231 -13.58 8.65 17.99
N MET A 232 -14.90 8.61 17.76
CA MET A 232 -15.80 9.63 18.29
C MET A 232 -16.11 9.44 19.78
N ALA A 233 -16.10 8.20 20.28
CA ALA A 233 -16.40 7.89 21.68
C ALA A 233 -15.18 7.92 22.61
N MET A 234 -13.97 7.71 22.07
CA MET A 234 -12.75 7.50 22.86
C MET A 234 -11.60 8.37 22.35
N ASP A 235 -10.64 8.65 23.22
CA ASP A 235 -9.39 9.31 22.84
C ASP A 235 -8.39 8.26 22.36
N GLU A 236 -7.93 8.41 21.11
CA GLU A 236 -6.89 7.58 20.49
C GLU A 236 -7.09 6.05 20.67
N PRO A 237 -8.28 5.49 20.35
CA PRO A 237 -8.54 4.07 20.53
C PRO A 237 -7.55 3.22 19.72
N LYS A 238 -7.11 2.10 20.30
CA LYS A 238 -6.19 1.17 19.65
C LYS A 238 -6.97 0.12 18.86
N PHE A 239 -6.68 -0.01 17.58
CA PHE A 239 -7.35 -0.97 16.70
C PHE A 239 -6.50 -2.20 16.47
N LEU A 240 -7.12 -3.37 16.63
CA LEU A 240 -6.51 -4.65 16.30
C LEU A 240 -6.38 -4.83 14.78
N PRO A 241 -5.38 -5.60 14.31
CA PRO A 241 -5.32 -6.04 12.93
C PRO A 241 -6.59 -6.79 12.53
N VAL A 242 -7.02 -6.60 11.29
CA VAL A 242 -8.03 -7.44 10.65
C VAL A 242 -7.33 -8.57 9.89
N GLU A 243 -7.96 -9.74 9.87
CA GLU A 243 -7.49 -10.91 9.13
C GLU A 243 -8.55 -11.28 8.08
N PRO A 244 -8.52 -10.66 6.88
CA PRO A 244 -9.59 -10.82 5.91
C PRO A 244 -9.76 -12.25 5.40
N ASP A 245 -8.66 -12.99 5.20
CA ASP A 245 -8.72 -14.40 4.78
C ASP A 245 -9.39 -15.29 5.84
N ARG A 246 -9.17 -14.96 7.11
CA ARG A 246 -9.82 -15.66 8.22
C ARG A 246 -11.32 -15.37 8.24
N TRP A 247 -11.73 -14.11 8.04
CA TRP A 247 -13.15 -13.77 7.92
C TRP A 247 -13.81 -14.48 6.74
N ALA A 248 -13.15 -14.51 5.59
CA ALA A 248 -13.68 -15.19 4.41
C ALA A 248 -13.96 -16.69 4.67
N LEU A 249 -13.07 -17.34 5.41
CA LEU A 249 -13.23 -18.74 5.83
C LEU A 249 -14.34 -18.90 6.88
N GLU A 250 -14.26 -18.16 7.99
CA GLU A 250 -15.18 -18.29 9.13
C GLU A 250 -16.62 -17.91 8.76
N ARG A 251 -16.79 -16.88 7.93
CA ARG A 251 -18.10 -16.36 7.47
C ARG A 251 -18.56 -17.00 6.17
N GLN A 252 -17.79 -17.96 5.65
CA GLN A 252 -18.13 -18.80 4.50
C GLN A 252 -18.56 -17.98 3.27
N TYR A 253 -17.75 -17.01 2.86
CA TYR A 253 -18.12 -16.05 1.79
C TYR A 253 -18.63 -16.71 0.51
N LEU A 254 -18.03 -17.82 0.07
CA LEU A 254 -18.46 -18.54 -1.14
C LEU A 254 -19.91 -19.08 -1.07
N ARG A 255 -20.46 -19.24 0.14
CA ARG A 255 -21.85 -19.70 0.36
C ARG A 255 -22.86 -18.54 0.42
N ASN A 256 -22.40 -17.29 0.45
CA ASN A 256 -23.29 -16.14 0.49
C ASN A 256 -23.86 -15.87 -0.91
N ASP A 257 -25.02 -15.23 -0.97
CA ASP A 257 -25.52 -14.61 -2.19
C ASP A 257 -24.82 -13.27 -2.42
N ALA A 258 -24.29 -13.07 -3.63
CA ALA A 258 -23.50 -11.87 -3.95
C ALA A 258 -24.38 -10.62 -4.05
N THR A 259 -25.64 -10.75 -4.47
CA THR A 259 -26.57 -9.62 -4.59
C THR A 259 -27.04 -9.18 -3.20
N GLU A 260 -27.38 -10.12 -2.32
CA GLU A 260 -27.70 -9.80 -0.91
C GLU A 260 -26.51 -9.16 -0.20
N ALA A 261 -25.29 -9.69 -0.40
CA ALA A 261 -24.09 -9.11 0.18
C ALA A 261 -23.85 -7.67 -0.31
N LEU A 262 -24.08 -7.41 -1.60
CA LEU A 262 -23.95 -6.07 -2.19
C LEU A 262 -25.04 -5.10 -1.67
N GLN A 263 -26.28 -5.56 -1.53
CA GLN A 263 -27.36 -4.75 -0.94
C GLN A 263 -27.04 -4.37 0.50
N ALA A 264 -26.54 -5.34 1.29
CA ALA A 264 -26.10 -5.09 2.65
C ALA A 264 -24.88 -4.17 2.74
N PHE A 265 -23.97 -4.20 1.75
CA PHE A 265 -22.90 -3.22 1.63
C PHE A 265 -23.44 -1.82 1.36
N ARG A 266 -24.35 -1.67 0.39
CA ARG A 266 -24.96 -0.38 0.05
C ARG A 266 -25.66 0.25 1.25
N ALA A 267 -26.47 -0.50 1.98
CA ALA A 267 -27.16 0.01 3.17
C ALA A 267 -26.17 0.52 4.23
N ARG A 268 -25.12 -0.25 4.51
CA ARG A 268 -24.06 0.17 5.45
C ARG A 268 -23.28 1.40 4.95
N ARG A 269 -23.02 1.48 3.64
CA ARG A 269 -22.37 2.64 3.01
C ARG A 269 -23.20 3.91 3.17
N ASP A 270 -24.51 3.83 2.99
CA ASP A 270 -25.42 4.97 3.18
C ASP A 270 -25.41 5.47 4.63
N GLU A 271 -25.40 4.56 5.60
CA GLU A 271 -25.27 4.89 7.03
C GLU A 271 -23.91 5.53 7.35
N CYS A 272 -22.84 4.96 6.82
CA CYS A 272 -21.48 5.45 6.96
C CYS A 272 -21.33 6.87 6.40
N LEU A 273 -21.84 7.12 5.18
CA LEU A 273 -21.79 8.44 4.57
C LEU A 273 -22.60 9.49 5.34
N LYS A 274 -23.80 9.13 5.83
CA LYS A 274 -24.59 10.02 6.69
C LYS A 274 -23.85 10.39 7.97
N PHE A 275 -23.16 9.43 8.58
CA PHE A 275 -22.33 9.68 9.75
C PHE A 275 -21.17 10.64 9.43
N LEU A 276 -20.42 10.36 8.36
CA LEU A 276 -19.26 11.15 7.96
C LEU A 276 -19.64 12.59 7.58
N LEU A 277 -20.75 12.77 6.83
CA LEU A 277 -21.26 14.08 6.45
C LEU A 277 -21.81 14.89 7.63
N GLY A 278 -22.14 14.24 8.75
CA GLY A 278 -22.58 14.90 9.98
C GLY A 278 -21.43 15.41 10.87
N LEU A 279 -20.17 15.08 10.54
CA LEU A 279 -19.02 15.46 11.35
C LEU A 279 -18.69 16.95 11.23
N GLN A 280 -18.38 17.58 12.36
CA GLN A 280 -17.86 18.94 12.41
C GLN A 280 -16.40 19.01 11.94
N PRO A 281 -15.94 20.14 11.38
CA PRO A 281 -14.59 20.29 10.84
C PRO A 281 -13.47 19.82 11.78
N GLU A 282 -13.58 20.10 13.08
CA GLU A 282 -12.57 19.75 14.08
C GLU A 282 -12.56 18.25 14.41
N GLN A 283 -13.71 17.58 14.28
CA GLN A 283 -13.84 16.15 14.58
C GLN A 283 -13.03 15.30 13.60
N TRP A 284 -12.82 15.78 12.39
CA TRP A 284 -12.03 15.10 11.37
C TRP A 284 -10.55 14.88 11.76
N GLU A 285 -10.01 15.67 12.69
CA GLU A 285 -8.63 15.54 13.21
C GLU A 285 -8.52 14.52 14.35
N ARG A 286 -9.66 14.05 14.88
CA ARG A 286 -9.68 12.94 15.83
C ARG A 286 -9.18 11.66 15.15
N GLY A 287 -8.49 10.84 15.92
CA GLY A 287 -7.84 9.65 15.39
C GLY A 287 -7.77 8.51 16.38
N GLY A 288 -7.26 7.38 15.89
CA GLY A 288 -6.97 6.19 16.67
C GLY A 288 -5.66 5.54 16.20
N ILE A 289 -5.15 4.60 17.00
CA ILE A 289 -3.89 3.92 16.73
C ILE A 289 -4.16 2.64 15.94
N HIS A 290 -3.87 2.68 14.64
CA HIS A 290 -3.91 1.52 13.76
C HIS A 290 -2.71 0.59 14.06
N ALA A 291 -2.97 -0.70 14.28
CA ALA A 291 -1.94 -1.69 14.63
C ALA A 291 -0.70 -1.69 13.71
N THR A 292 -0.87 -1.33 12.44
CA THR A 292 0.23 -1.28 11.47
C THR A 292 0.58 0.10 10.93
N ARG A 293 -0.24 1.13 11.15
CA ARG A 293 -0.01 2.44 10.52
C ARG A 293 0.25 3.56 11.53
N GLY A 294 0.23 3.23 12.82
CA GLY A 294 0.31 4.21 13.88
C GLY A 294 -0.97 5.03 13.95
N ARG A 295 -0.86 6.28 14.40
CA ARG A 295 -2.00 7.17 14.52
C ARG A 295 -2.58 7.49 13.15
N MET A 296 -3.90 7.29 13.00
CA MET A 296 -4.67 7.64 11.81
C MET A 296 -5.90 8.45 12.22
N THR A 297 -6.11 9.59 11.56
CA THR A 297 -7.30 10.44 11.72
C THR A 297 -8.52 9.87 10.99
N LEU A 298 -9.71 10.41 11.24
CA LEU A 298 -10.91 10.09 10.44
C LEU A 298 -10.69 10.37 8.94
N LYS A 299 -10.00 11.46 8.60
CA LYS A 299 -9.61 11.78 7.20
C LYS A 299 -8.75 10.67 6.60
N ASP A 300 -7.75 10.20 7.35
CA ASP A 300 -6.85 9.15 6.88
C ASP A 300 -7.59 7.82 6.66
N PHE A 301 -8.56 7.50 7.51
CA PHE A 301 -9.39 6.31 7.35
C PHE A 301 -10.35 6.41 6.17
N VAL A 302 -10.94 7.58 5.89
CA VAL A 302 -11.77 7.80 4.69
C VAL A 302 -10.96 7.66 3.42
N ALA A 303 -9.76 8.26 3.37
CA ALA A 303 -8.85 8.11 2.24
C ALA A 303 -8.44 6.63 2.03
N LEU A 304 -8.15 5.92 3.12
CA LEU A 304 -7.86 4.48 3.08
C LEU A 304 -9.04 3.67 2.54
N MET A 305 -10.25 3.97 3.01
CA MET A 305 -11.47 3.28 2.62
C MET A 305 -11.78 3.46 1.13
N ALA A 306 -11.69 4.68 0.61
CA ALA A 306 -11.88 4.95 -0.81
C ALA A 306 -10.86 4.19 -1.69
N TRP A 307 -9.59 4.17 -1.27
CA TRP A 307 -8.56 3.40 -1.96
C TRP A 307 -8.79 1.87 -1.88
N HIS A 308 -9.23 1.38 -0.72
CA HIS A 308 -9.51 -0.04 -0.48
C HIS A 308 -10.63 -0.53 -1.40
N ASP A 309 -11.70 0.24 -1.52
CA ASP A 309 -12.81 -0.03 -2.43
C ASP A 309 -12.34 -0.13 -3.89
N ASP A 310 -11.53 0.83 -4.36
CA ASP A 310 -11.01 0.83 -5.74
C ASP A 310 -10.13 -0.38 -6.02
N ASN A 311 -9.27 -0.74 -5.07
CA ASN A 311 -8.41 -1.92 -5.18
C ASN A 311 -9.25 -3.20 -5.26
N HIS A 312 -10.33 -3.31 -4.48
CA HIS A 312 -11.21 -4.47 -4.52
C HIS A 312 -12.13 -4.48 -5.74
N LEU A 313 -12.57 -3.33 -6.26
CA LEU A 313 -13.30 -3.26 -7.51
C LEU A 313 -12.44 -3.76 -8.69
N ASP A 314 -11.16 -3.37 -8.73
CA ASP A 314 -10.20 -3.90 -9.71
C ASP A 314 -9.98 -5.40 -9.54
N GLN A 315 -9.80 -5.87 -8.30
CA GLN A 315 -9.68 -7.30 -8.00
C GLN A 315 -10.90 -8.09 -8.46
N LEU A 316 -12.11 -7.57 -8.23
CA LEU A 316 -13.36 -8.17 -8.68
C LEU A 316 -13.37 -8.29 -10.21
N LYS A 317 -13.05 -7.21 -10.93
CA LYS A 317 -12.99 -7.21 -12.40
C LYS A 317 -11.96 -8.20 -12.95
N ARG A 318 -10.77 -8.28 -12.33
CA ARG A 318 -9.76 -9.27 -12.70
C ARG A 318 -10.22 -10.70 -12.43
N ALA A 319 -10.90 -10.96 -11.31
CA ALA A 319 -11.45 -12.28 -11.01
C ALA A 319 -12.51 -12.71 -12.03
N LEU A 320 -13.37 -11.80 -12.49
CA LEU A 320 -14.35 -12.06 -13.56
C LEU A 320 -13.67 -12.44 -14.89
N ASP A 321 -12.52 -11.83 -15.19
CA ASP A 321 -11.67 -12.16 -16.33
C ASP A 321 -10.87 -13.47 -16.15
N GLY A 322 -10.98 -14.13 -14.99
CA GLY A 322 -10.16 -15.29 -14.62
C GLY A 322 -8.69 -14.96 -14.38
N LYS A 323 -8.37 -13.71 -14.05
CA LYS A 323 -7.02 -13.22 -13.78
C LYS A 323 -6.80 -13.07 -12.27
N PRO A 324 -5.62 -13.45 -11.76
CA PRO A 324 -5.25 -13.25 -10.36
C PRO A 324 -5.10 -11.77 -10.02
#